data_AF-A0A1I1AQP8-F1
#
_entry.id   AF-A0A1I1AQP8-F1
#
_cell.length_a   1.000
_cell.length_b   1.000
_cell.length_c   1.000
_cell.angle_alpha   90.00
_cell.angle_beta   90.00
_cell.angle_gamma   90.00
#
_symmetry.space_group_name_H-M   'P 1'
#
loop_
_entity.id
_entity.type
_entity.pdbx_description
1 polymer ?
#
loop_
_entity_poly.entity_id
_entity_poly.type
_entity_poly.pdbx_seq_one_letter_code
_entity_poly.pdbx_strand_id
1 'polypeptide(L)'
;MYKKHLPELLPENWKLSDLDEANGYAEFLGFDGEFLISIMKHLDEYPSDPYFLCLNQMKGILGRYDFDSLDWPEWFENPKEAMDSALKLIEWINQNYANFAPVTQYVMVSLGTEDRINSISRHFDGYITVQEFQNKRLVFRKVNLTWGAANYSEAALKAISLFYKTQGFDTENLVVGYLTNEKFQLIEDLRPAVLDQIKQRPF
;
A
#
# COMPACT_ATOMS: atom_id res chain seq x y z
N MET A 1 27.06 19.90 -2.49
CA MET A 1 27.08 19.34 -1.11
C MET A 1 26.79 17.84 -1.12
N TYR A 2 25.65 17.41 -1.64
CA TYR A 2 25.19 16.02 -1.67
C TYR A 2 25.65 15.25 -2.90
N LYS A 3 25.76 15.91 -4.06
CA LYS A 3 26.11 15.27 -5.34
C LYS A 3 27.43 14.50 -5.30
N LYS A 4 28.40 15.00 -4.53
CA LYS A 4 29.71 14.36 -4.34
C LYS A 4 29.67 13.05 -3.53
N HIS A 5 28.54 12.77 -2.90
CA HIS A 5 28.30 11.59 -2.07
C HIS A 5 27.32 10.61 -2.74
N LEU A 6 26.75 10.97 -3.90
CA LEU A 6 25.89 10.06 -4.64
C LEU A 6 26.73 8.99 -5.35
N PRO A 7 26.26 7.73 -5.39
CA PRO A 7 26.84 6.72 -6.24
C PRO A 7 26.61 7.06 -7.72
N GLU A 8 27.38 6.44 -8.62
CA GLU A 8 27.18 6.59 -10.07
C GLU A 8 25.79 6.10 -10.51
N LEU A 9 25.26 5.07 -9.85
CA LEU A 9 23.96 4.49 -10.12
C LEU A 9 23.22 4.20 -8.81
N LEU A 10 21.92 4.51 -8.81
CA LEU A 10 20.96 4.07 -7.79
C LEU A 10 20.37 2.71 -8.20
N PRO A 11 19.74 1.95 -7.28
CA PRO A 11 18.95 0.78 -7.64
C PRO A 11 17.89 1.12 -8.71
N GLU A 12 17.58 0.18 -9.59
CA GLU A 12 16.72 0.40 -10.78
C GLU A 12 15.35 1.01 -10.45
N ASN A 13 14.79 0.65 -9.30
CA ASN A 13 13.49 1.14 -8.83
C ASN A 13 13.55 2.55 -8.20
N TRP A 14 14.71 3.20 -8.19
CA TRP A 14 14.94 4.46 -7.51
C TRP A 14 15.53 5.51 -8.44
N LYS A 15 15.18 6.77 -8.18
CA LYS A 15 15.77 7.92 -8.85
C LYS A 15 15.98 9.06 -7.89
N LEU A 16 17.00 9.88 -8.15
CA LEU A 16 17.10 11.22 -7.60
C LEU A 16 16.04 12.08 -8.31
N SER A 17 15.04 12.52 -7.56
CA SER A 17 13.90 13.28 -8.05
C SER A 17 14.20 14.78 -8.08
N ASP A 18 14.82 15.26 -7.01
CA ASP A 18 15.21 16.66 -6.87
C ASP A 18 16.51 16.78 -6.07
N LEU A 19 17.25 17.85 -6.35
CA LEU A 19 18.50 18.18 -5.69
C LEU A 19 18.71 19.69 -5.70
N ASP A 20 18.40 20.33 -4.58
CA ASP A 20 18.67 21.75 -4.35
C ASP A 20 19.77 21.90 -3.31
N GLU A 21 21.02 21.85 -3.79
CA GLU A 21 22.17 21.97 -2.91
C GLU A 21 22.32 23.37 -2.27
N ALA A 22 21.72 24.41 -2.87
CA ALA A 22 21.78 25.76 -2.34
C ALA A 22 20.94 25.87 -1.06
N ASN A 23 19.80 25.18 -1.03
CA ASN A 23 18.90 25.13 0.12
C ASN A 23 19.10 23.89 1.00
N GLY A 24 20.10 23.05 0.73
CA GLY A 24 20.41 21.88 1.55
C GLY A 24 19.32 20.80 1.46
N TYR A 25 18.83 20.55 0.25
CA TYR A 25 17.78 19.58 -0.03
C TYR A 25 18.20 18.52 -1.03
N ALA A 26 17.77 17.28 -0.81
CA ALA A 26 17.87 16.17 -1.76
C ALA A 26 16.65 15.26 -1.63
N GLU A 27 16.13 14.77 -2.75
CA GLU A 27 14.93 13.91 -2.79
C GLU A 27 15.15 12.69 -3.68
N PHE A 28 14.73 11.53 -3.17
CA PHE A 28 14.72 10.27 -3.86
C PHE A 28 13.30 9.72 -3.94
N LEU A 29 12.93 9.24 -5.12
CA LEU A 29 11.66 8.54 -5.33
C LEU A 29 11.94 7.08 -5.68
N GLY A 30 11.30 6.19 -4.95
CA GLY A 30 11.39 4.74 -5.11
C GLY A 30 10.08 4.11 -5.52
N PHE A 31 10.16 2.98 -6.23
CA PHE A 31 9.03 2.11 -6.59
C PHE A 31 7.87 2.87 -7.23
N ASP A 32 8.15 3.62 -8.31
CA ASP A 32 7.13 4.41 -9.02
C ASP A 32 6.39 5.43 -8.10
N GLY A 33 7.19 6.15 -7.31
CA GLY A 33 6.71 7.21 -6.41
C GLY A 33 5.97 6.69 -5.19
N GLU A 34 6.11 5.41 -4.86
CA GLU A 34 5.56 4.80 -3.66
C GLU A 34 6.27 5.25 -2.39
N PHE A 35 7.60 5.39 -2.47
CA PHE A 35 8.43 5.89 -1.38
C PHE A 35 9.12 7.18 -1.80
N LEU A 36 9.16 8.12 -0.86
CA LEU A 36 9.91 9.36 -0.96
C LEU A 36 10.86 9.40 0.23
N ILE A 37 12.15 9.50 -0.05
CA ILE A 37 13.18 9.77 0.95
C ILE A 37 13.74 11.15 0.65
N SER A 38 13.78 12.03 1.64
CA SER A 38 14.36 13.36 1.47
C SER A 38 15.29 13.73 2.59
N ILE A 39 16.29 14.54 2.27
CA ILE A 39 17.18 15.18 3.24
C ILE A 39 16.87 16.66 3.21
N MET A 40 16.61 17.25 4.36
CA MET A 40 16.32 18.68 4.52
C MET A 40 17.28 19.30 5.54
N LYS A 41 17.73 20.53 5.29
CA LYS A 41 18.61 21.26 6.19
C LYS A 41 17.82 22.22 7.08
N HIS A 42 17.97 22.08 8.40
CA HIS A 42 17.30 22.86 9.45
C HIS A 42 18.32 23.54 10.39
N LEU A 43 19.33 24.22 9.83
CA LEU A 43 20.45 24.75 10.60
C LEU A 43 20.05 25.78 11.67
N ASP A 44 19.01 26.58 11.40
CA ASP A 44 18.55 27.60 12.34
C ASP A 44 17.82 27.00 13.55
N GLU A 45 17.23 25.80 13.39
CA GLU A 45 16.45 25.11 14.43
C GLU A 45 17.29 24.05 15.17
N TYR A 46 18.18 23.34 14.46
CA TYR A 46 18.99 22.23 14.98
C TYR A 46 20.48 22.42 14.63
N PRO A 47 21.22 23.27 15.37
CA PRO A 47 22.59 23.64 14.98
C PRO A 47 23.63 22.51 15.07
N SER A 48 23.44 21.55 15.98
CA SER A 48 24.32 20.40 16.18
C SER A 48 24.18 19.34 15.09
N ASP A 49 22.94 19.15 14.65
CA ASP A 49 22.48 18.05 13.80
C ASP A 49 21.50 18.61 12.75
N PRO A 50 21.96 19.48 11.84
CA PRO A 50 21.06 20.28 11.02
C PRO A 50 20.48 19.53 9.84
N TYR A 51 20.80 18.26 9.62
CA TYR A 51 20.33 17.50 8.45
C TYR A 51 19.34 16.43 8.87
N PHE A 52 18.09 16.62 8.45
CA PHE A 52 16.98 15.73 8.74
C PHE A 52 16.70 14.80 7.57
N LEU A 53 16.62 13.51 7.82
CA LEU A 53 16.21 12.47 6.90
C LEU A 53 14.73 12.17 7.10
N CYS A 54 13.94 12.33 6.05
CA CYS A 54 12.50 12.07 6.04
C CYS A 54 12.20 10.87 5.14
N LEU A 55 11.30 9.98 5.59
CA LEU A 55 10.72 8.88 4.81
C LEU A 55 9.21 9.09 4.75
N ASN A 56 8.67 9.18 3.55
CA ASN A 56 7.24 9.26 3.30
C ASN A 56 6.81 8.11 2.39
N GLN A 57 5.79 7.38 2.80
CA GLN A 57 5.10 6.44 1.94
C GLN A 57 3.86 7.12 1.33
N MET A 58 3.91 7.38 0.03
CA MET A 58 2.89 8.18 -0.67
C MET A 58 1.60 7.39 -0.94
N LYS A 59 1.68 6.06 -0.85
CA LYS A 59 0.56 5.11 -0.98
C LYS A 59 0.64 4.18 0.24
N GLY A 60 -0.42 4.07 1.04
CA GLY A 60 -0.28 3.41 2.37
C GLY A 60 -1.60 3.23 3.11
N ILE A 61 -2.67 2.92 2.38
CA ILE A 61 -4.01 2.81 2.99
C ILE A 61 -4.15 1.57 3.90
N LEU A 62 -3.26 0.59 3.75
CA LEU A 62 -3.19 -0.63 4.57
C LEU A 62 -2.21 -0.52 5.75
N GLY A 63 -1.46 0.57 5.83
CA GLY A 63 -0.39 0.77 6.80
C GLY A 63 0.65 1.73 6.23
N ARG A 64 1.31 2.47 7.12
CA ARG A 64 2.46 3.33 6.79
C ARG A 64 3.66 2.79 7.54
N TYR A 65 4.80 2.73 6.86
CA TYR A 65 6.08 2.51 7.53
C TYR A 65 6.62 3.87 7.93
N ASP A 66 6.83 4.06 9.22
CA ASP A 66 7.47 5.24 9.80
C ASP A 66 8.82 4.85 10.40
N PHE A 67 9.66 5.84 10.71
CA PHE A 67 10.98 5.59 11.28
C PHE A 67 10.93 4.97 12.67
N ASP A 68 9.88 5.26 13.46
CA ASP A 68 9.65 4.62 14.75
C ASP A 68 9.51 3.09 14.60
N SER A 69 8.88 2.62 13.52
CA SER A 69 8.80 1.19 13.22
C SER A 69 10.11 0.57 12.70
N LEU A 70 11.04 1.40 12.22
CA LEU A 70 12.28 0.98 11.57
C LEU A 70 13.53 1.13 12.46
N ASP A 71 13.43 1.82 13.60
CA ASP A 71 14.57 2.18 14.48
C ASP A 71 15.72 2.83 13.69
N TRP A 72 15.38 3.80 12.82
CA TRP A 72 16.35 4.46 11.92
C TRP A 72 16.72 5.87 12.42
N PRO A 73 17.99 6.29 12.35
CA PRO A 73 18.38 7.66 12.72
C PRO A 73 17.84 8.70 11.74
N GLU A 74 17.23 9.76 12.27
CA GLU A 74 16.63 10.83 11.46
C GLU A 74 17.51 12.09 11.35
N TRP A 75 18.35 12.37 12.36
CA TRP A 75 19.12 13.61 12.45
C TRP A 75 20.63 13.36 12.33
N PHE A 76 21.31 14.22 11.58
CA PHE A 76 22.74 14.07 11.26
C PHE A 76 23.50 15.39 11.34
N GLU A 77 24.75 15.32 11.77
CA GLU A 77 25.64 16.49 11.93
C GLU A 77 26.09 17.06 10.58
N ASN A 78 26.24 16.19 9.56
CA ASN A 78 26.83 16.58 8.29
C ASN A 78 26.11 15.93 7.09
N PRO A 79 26.20 16.55 5.90
CA PRO A 79 25.45 16.11 4.73
C PRO A 79 25.92 14.76 4.18
N LYS A 80 27.15 14.34 4.50
CA LYS A 80 27.67 13.03 4.09
C LYS A 80 26.97 11.93 4.87
N GLU A 81 26.86 12.07 6.18
CA GLU A 81 26.16 11.11 7.03
C GLU A 81 24.68 11.00 6.67
N ALA A 82 24.01 12.13 6.46
CA ALA A 82 22.62 12.13 5.99
C ALA A 82 22.47 11.39 4.65
N MET A 83 23.39 11.62 3.70
CA MET A 83 23.39 10.93 2.41
C MET A 83 23.69 9.43 2.55
N ASP A 84 24.71 9.06 3.32
CA ASP A 84 25.07 7.67 3.56
C ASP A 84 23.90 6.92 4.22
N SER A 85 23.17 7.57 5.13
CA SER A 85 21.96 7.03 5.76
C SER A 85 20.81 6.87 4.77
N ALA A 86 20.53 7.88 3.95
CA ALA A 86 19.50 7.82 2.91
C ALA A 86 19.75 6.67 1.91
N LEU A 87 21.00 6.51 1.46
CA LEU A 87 21.37 5.43 0.54
C LEU A 87 21.24 4.05 1.18
N LYS A 88 21.61 3.91 2.47
CA LYS A 88 21.37 2.67 3.23
C LYS A 88 19.89 2.37 3.37
N LEU A 89 19.05 3.39 3.57
CA LEU A 89 17.60 3.22 3.69
C LEU A 89 17.00 2.77 2.35
N ILE A 90 17.41 3.38 1.24
CA ILE A 90 17.04 2.96 -0.12
C ILE A 90 17.36 1.49 -0.35
N GLU A 91 18.58 1.06 -0.01
CA GLU A 91 19.01 -0.32 -0.19
C GLU A 91 18.20 -1.28 0.71
N TRP A 92 17.97 -0.90 1.97
CA TRP A 92 17.16 -1.68 2.90
C TRP A 92 15.73 -1.85 2.40
N ILE A 93 15.07 -0.78 1.93
CA ILE A 93 13.73 -0.87 1.34
C ILE A 93 13.75 -1.77 0.11
N ASN A 94 14.75 -1.64 -0.75
CA ASN A 94 14.86 -2.47 -1.96
C ASN A 94 14.96 -3.96 -1.64
N GLN A 95 15.70 -4.32 -0.59
CA GLN A 95 15.84 -5.71 -0.11
C GLN A 95 14.58 -6.23 0.59
N ASN A 96 13.84 -5.36 1.28
CA ASN A 96 12.69 -5.76 2.10
C ASN A 96 11.34 -5.55 1.41
N TYR A 97 11.30 -4.98 0.20
CA TYR A 97 10.06 -4.56 -0.47
C TYR A 97 8.98 -5.65 -0.54
N ALA A 98 9.37 -6.92 -0.73
CA ALA A 98 8.43 -8.04 -0.76
C ALA A 98 7.69 -8.29 0.57
N ASN A 99 8.24 -7.81 1.70
CA ASN A 99 7.64 -7.90 3.02
C ASN A 99 6.68 -6.73 3.31
N PHE A 100 6.66 -5.72 2.44
CA PHE A 100 5.72 -4.62 2.58
C PHE A 100 4.33 -5.11 2.19
N ALA A 101 3.30 -4.76 2.99
CA ALA A 101 1.93 -4.92 2.54
C ALA A 101 1.78 -4.22 1.16
N PRO A 102 1.02 -4.78 0.20
CA PRO A 102 0.95 -4.23 -1.15
C PRO A 102 0.65 -2.74 -1.09
N VAL A 103 1.61 -1.94 -1.54
CA VAL A 103 1.50 -0.49 -1.53
C VAL A 103 0.34 -0.10 -2.43
N THR A 104 -0.67 0.54 -1.86
CA THR A 104 -1.96 0.69 -2.54
C THR A 104 -2.67 2.00 -2.18
N GLN A 105 -3.28 2.60 -3.20
CA GLN A 105 -4.19 3.74 -3.04
C GLN A 105 -5.61 3.31 -2.68
N TYR A 106 -6.01 2.11 -3.08
CA TYR A 106 -7.31 1.55 -2.76
C TYR A 106 -7.32 0.04 -2.96
N VAL A 107 -8.12 -0.62 -2.12
CA VAL A 107 -8.31 -2.05 -2.22
C VAL A 107 -9.61 -2.40 -2.92
N MET A 108 -9.64 -3.60 -3.48
CA MET A 108 -10.78 -4.17 -4.18
C MET A 108 -11.08 -5.57 -3.65
N VAL A 109 -12.36 -5.89 -3.56
CA VAL A 109 -12.83 -7.23 -3.18
C VAL A 109 -13.55 -7.88 -4.35
N SER A 110 -13.25 -9.16 -4.60
CA SER A 110 -14.02 -9.96 -5.56
C SER A 110 -15.37 -10.37 -4.96
N LEU A 111 -16.45 -10.13 -5.70
CA LEU A 111 -17.82 -10.35 -5.25
C LEU A 111 -18.60 -11.38 -6.08
N GLY A 112 -18.11 -11.73 -7.27
CA GLY A 112 -18.78 -12.66 -8.18
C GLY A 112 -17.93 -12.97 -9.40
N THR A 113 -18.39 -13.92 -10.19
CA THR A 113 -17.95 -14.13 -11.57
C THR A 113 -18.58 -13.11 -12.51
N GLU A 114 -18.01 -12.93 -13.70
CA GLU A 114 -18.44 -11.92 -14.68
C GLU A 114 -19.94 -11.98 -15.03
N ASP A 115 -20.55 -13.16 -15.07
CA ASP A 115 -21.99 -13.33 -15.32
C ASP A 115 -22.87 -12.62 -14.28
N ARG A 116 -22.33 -12.35 -13.08
CA ARG A 116 -23.03 -11.64 -11.99
C ARG A 116 -22.81 -10.12 -12.00
N ILE A 117 -22.08 -9.56 -12.97
CA ILE A 117 -21.72 -8.12 -12.99
C ILE A 117 -22.95 -7.21 -12.91
N ASN A 118 -24.03 -7.55 -13.62
CA ASN A 118 -25.26 -6.76 -13.62
C ASN A 118 -25.94 -6.76 -12.25
N SER A 119 -25.96 -7.90 -11.56
CA SER A 119 -26.52 -8.00 -10.21
C SER A 119 -25.66 -7.25 -9.18
N ILE A 120 -24.34 -7.34 -9.29
CA ILE A 120 -23.39 -6.63 -8.43
C ILE A 120 -23.53 -5.11 -8.61
N SER A 121 -23.57 -4.65 -9.87
CA SER A 121 -23.64 -3.21 -10.18
C SER A 121 -24.99 -2.58 -9.82
N ARG A 122 -26.06 -3.37 -9.69
CA ARG A 122 -27.36 -2.90 -9.16
C ARG A 122 -27.39 -2.83 -7.64
N HIS A 123 -26.58 -3.66 -6.98
CA HIS A 123 -26.55 -3.75 -5.52
C HIS A 123 -25.54 -2.78 -4.91
N PHE A 124 -24.44 -2.51 -5.61
CA PHE A 124 -23.36 -1.68 -5.14
C PHE A 124 -23.09 -0.52 -6.09
N ASP A 125 -22.98 0.66 -5.51
CA ASP A 125 -22.41 1.82 -6.18
C ASP A 125 -20.88 1.80 -6.15
N GLY A 126 -20.29 2.62 -7.00
CA GLY A 126 -18.86 2.92 -7.05
C GLY A 126 -18.11 2.22 -8.18
N TYR A 127 -16.79 2.18 -8.05
CA TYR A 127 -15.91 1.56 -9.05
C TYR A 127 -16.02 0.04 -9.02
N ILE A 128 -16.41 -0.53 -10.16
CA ILE A 128 -16.54 -1.96 -10.40
C ILE A 128 -15.78 -2.27 -11.69
N THR A 129 -15.03 -3.37 -11.69
CA THR A 129 -14.25 -3.82 -12.85
C THR A 129 -14.24 -5.34 -12.92
N VAL A 130 -14.05 -5.89 -14.11
CA VAL A 130 -13.82 -7.32 -14.32
C VAL A 130 -12.34 -7.54 -14.60
N GLN A 131 -11.75 -8.55 -13.97
CA GLN A 131 -10.39 -8.98 -14.28
C GLN A 131 -10.26 -10.49 -14.25
N GLU A 132 -9.30 -11.00 -15.01
CA GLU A 132 -8.86 -12.36 -14.88
C GLU A 132 -7.98 -12.51 -13.64
N PHE A 133 -8.39 -13.41 -12.74
CA PHE A 133 -7.68 -13.71 -11.50
C PHE A 133 -7.82 -15.21 -11.20
N GLN A 134 -6.70 -15.90 -11.00
CA GLN A 134 -6.66 -17.36 -10.80
C GLN A 134 -7.46 -18.15 -11.87
N ASN A 135 -7.26 -17.81 -13.16
CA ASN A 135 -7.92 -18.43 -14.33
C ASN A 135 -9.46 -18.25 -14.36
N LYS A 136 -10.00 -17.24 -13.68
CA LYS A 136 -11.43 -16.90 -13.70
C LYS A 136 -11.63 -15.40 -13.91
N ARG A 137 -12.66 -15.02 -14.64
CA ARG A 137 -13.09 -13.61 -14.76
C ARG A 137 -13.94 -13.25 -13.54
N LEU A 138 -13.35 -12.51 -12.62
CA LEU A 138 -13.98 -12.08 -11.37
C LEU A 138 -14.35 -10.60 -11.43
N VAL A 139 -15.47 -10.26 -10.82
CA VAL A 139 -15.95 -8.89 -10.64
C VAL A 139 -15.39 -8.36 -9.34
N PHE A 140 -14.57 -7.33 -9.44
CA PHE A 140 -13.96 -6.61 -8.34
C PHE A 140 -14.68 -5.30 -8.10
N ARG A 141 -14.89 -4.97 -6.82
CA ARG A 141 -15.42 -3.69 -6.38
C ARG A 141 -14.43 -3.01 -5.45
N LYS A 142 -14.21 -1.70 -5.64
CA LYS A 142 -13.47 -0.89 -4.68
C LYS A 142 -14.11 -0.95 -3.29
N VAL A 143 -13.32 -1.28 -2.28
CA VAL A 143 -13.76 -1.30 -0.88
C VAL A 143 -13.67 0.10 -0.31
N ASN A 144 -14.75 0.55 0.31
CA ASN A 144 -14.77 1.78 1.09
C ASN A 144 -14.77 1.39 2.58
N LEU A 145 -13.96 2.06 3.39
CA LEU A 145 -14.09 1.97 4.85
C LEU A 145 -15.41 2.63 5.24
N THR A 146 -16.44 1.82 5.45
CA THR A 146 -17.74 2.26 5.93
C THR A 146 -17.69 2.50 7.44
N TRP A 147 -18.61 3.32 7.95
CA TRP A 147 -18.78 3.53 9.39
C TRP A 147 -18.93 2.18 10.12
N GLY A 148 -18.08 1.96 11.12
CA GLY A 148 -18.09 0.75 11.95
C GLY A 148 -17.28 -0.44 11.43
N ALA A 149 -16.50 -0.34 10.36
CA ALA A 149 -15.46 -1.32 10.03
C ALA A 149 -14.08 -0.82 10.51
N ALA A 150 -13.35 -1.64 11.26
CA ALA A 150 -12.04 -1.28 11.80
C ALA A 150 -10.93 -1.30 10.74
N ASN A 151 -11.09 -2.10 9.68
CA ASN A 151 -10.13 -2.25 8.60
C ASN A 151 -10.81 -2.68 7.29
N TYR A 152 -10.03 -2.75 6.21
CA TYR A 152 -10.51 -3.12 4.89
C TYR A 152 -10.99 -4.55 4.77
N SER A 153 -10.36 -5.50 5.49
CA SER A 153 -10.77 -6.89 5.54
C SER A 153 -12.18 -7.02 6.12
N GLU A 154 -12.47 -6.32 7.22
CA GLU A 154 -13.80 -6.29 7.84
C GLU A 154 -14.84 -5.62 6.92
N ALA A 155 -14.49 -4.51 6.29
CA ALA A 155 -15.37 -3.83 5.33
C ALA A 155 -15.69 -4.72 4.11
N ALA A 156 -14.69 -5.43 3.59
CA ALA A 156 -14.84 -6.38 2.50
C ALA A 156 -15.71 -7.58 2.90
N LEU A 157 -15.50 -8.15 4.08
CA LEU A 157 -16.36 -9.20 4.64
C LEU A 157 -17.82 -8.75 4.76
N LYS A 158 -18.07 -7.54 5.25
CA LYS A 158 -19.42 -6.97 5.31
C LYS A 158 -20.05 -6.84 3.93
N ALA A 159 -19.29 -6.40 2.93
CA ALA A 159 -19.77 -6.28 1.55
C ALA A 159 -20.12 -7.66 0.93
N ILE A 160 -19.24 -8.66 1.09
CA ILE A 160 -19.49 -10.03 0.62
C ILE A 160 -20.77 -10.57 1.31
N SER A 161 -20.81 -10.51 2.63
CA SER A 161 -21.95 -10.99 3.41
C SER A 161 -23.25 -10.29 3.05
N LEU A 162 -23.25 -8.98 2.81
CA LEU A 162 -24.44 -8.24 2.38
C LEU A 162 -24.92 -8.69 1.00
N PHE A 163 -24.02 -8.80 0.02
CA PHE A 163 -24.38 -9.20 -1.34
C PHE A 163 -25.06 -10.56 -1.35
N TYR A 164 -24.39 -11.55 -0.77
CA TYR A 164 -24.82 -12.93 -0.84
C TYR A 164 -26.03 -13.23 0.06
N LYS A 165 -26.27 -12.45 1.12
CA LYS A 165 -27.55 -12.48 1.85
C LYS A 165 -28.75 -12.18 0.94
N THR A 166 -28.58 -11.28 -0.02
CA THR A 166 -29.67 -10.86 -0.90
C THR A 166 -29.81 -11.72 -2.16
N GLN A 167 -28.73 -12.35 -2.61
CA GLN A 167 -28.70 -13.11 -3.87
C GLN A 167 -28.66 -14.64 -3.68
N GLY A 168 -28.50 -15.12 -2.44
CA GLY A 168 -28.28 -16.53 -2.12
C GLY A 168 -26.80 -16.93 -2.19
N PHE A 169 -26.38 -17.72 -1.20
CA PHE A 169 -25.02 -18.26 -1.08
C PHE A 169 -24.93 -19.66 -1.70
N ASP A 170 -24.06 -19.85 -2.68
CA ASP A 170 -23.52 -21.18 -2.99
C ASP A 170 -22.24 -21.36 -2.16
N THR A 171 -22.36 -22.09 -1.06
CA THR A 171 -21.26 -22.31 -0.11
C THR A 171 -20.27 -23.38 -0.55
N GLU A 172 -20.65 -24.25 -1.49
CA GLU A 172 -19.83 -25.41 -1.87
C GLU A 172 -18.70 -25.01 -2.83
N ASN A 173 -18.84 -23.87 -3.54
CA ASN A 173 -17.86 -23.38 -4.50
C ASN A 173 -17.62 -21.87 -4.39
N LEU A 174 -17.18 -21.40 -3.22
CA LEU A 174 -16.84 -19.99 -3.05
C LEU A 174 -15.57 -19.62 -3.86
N VAL A 175 -15.78 -18.98 -5.00
CA VAL A 175 -14.72 -18.56 -5.95
C VAL A 175 -14.39 -17.06 -5.84
N VAL A 176 -14.83 -16.41 -4.77
CA VAL A 176 -14.72 -14.96 -4.54
C VAL A 176 -14.23 -14.70 -3.12
N GLY A 177 -14.00 -13.45 -2.73
CA GLY A 177 -13.47 -13.11 -1.41
C GLY A 177 -11.97 -12.85 -1.40
N TYR A 178 -11.35 -12.72 -2.57
CA TYR A 178 -10.00 -12.17 -2.69
C TYR A 178 -10.03 -10.66 -2.51
N LEU A 179 -9.24 -10.18 -1.54
CA LEU A 179 -8.92 -8.77 -1.34
C LEU A 179 -7.63 -8.46 -2.09
N THR A 180 -7.63 -7.42 -2.93
CA THR A 180 -6.51 -7.08 -3.81
C THR A 180 -6.26 -5.57 -3.84
N ASN A 181 -5.07 -5.15 -4.26
CA ASN A 181 -4.80 -3.73 -4.57
C ASN A 181 -5.27 -3.38 -6.00
N GLU A 182 -5.10 -2.13 -6.42
CA GLU A 182 -5.43 -1.63 -7.76
C GLU A 182 -4.75 -2.36 -8.91
N LYS A 183 -3.63 -3.04 -8.65
CA LYS A 183 -2.87 -3.86 -9.60
C LYS A 183 -3.33 -5.33 -9.58
N PHE A 184 -4.40 -5.67 -8.85
CA PHE A 184 -4.90 -7.03 -8.65
C PHE A 184 -3.88 -7.97 -8.00
N GLN A 185 -2.97 -7.43 -7.19
CA GLN A 185 -2.08 -8.25 -6.34
C GLN A 185 -2.86 -8.65 -5.08
N LEU A 186 -2.75 -9.91 -4.68
CA LEU A 186 -3.47 -10.43 -3.50
C LEU A 186 -2.95 -9.77 -2.22
N ILE A 187 -3.87 -9.22 -1.43
CA ILE A 187 -3.63 -8.73 -0.07
C ILE A 187 -4.04 -9.81 0.93
N GLU A 188 -5.25 -10.34 0.79
CA GLU A 188 -5.81 -11.32 1.72
C GLU A 188 -6.83 -12.24 1.02
N ASP A 189 -6.86 -13.50 1.44
CA ASP A 189 -7.90 -14.47 1.07
C ASP A 189 -8.96 -14.56 2.17
N LEU A 190 -10.09 -13.89 1.95
CA LEU A 190 -11.18 -13.79 2.94
C LEU A 190 -12.12 -15.01 2.91
N ARG A 191 -11.93 -15.96 1.99
CA ARG A 191 -12.84 -17.12 1.83
C ARG A 191 -13.06 -17.91 3.13
N PRO A 192 -12.04 -18.21 3.95
CA PRO A 192 -12.25 -18.92 5.21
C PRO A 192 -13.18 -18.16 6.15
N ALA A 193 -12.95 -16.86 6.32
CA ALA A 193 -13.75 -16.00 7.20
C ALA A 193 -15.20 -15.82 6.70
N VAL A 194 -15.40 -15.74 5.38
CA VAL A 194 -16.75 -15.73 4.77
C VAL A 194 -17.50 -17.03 5.10
N LEU A 195 -16.86 -18.18 4.89
CA LEU A 195 -17.47 -19.49 5.15
C LEU A 195 -17.82 -19.67 6.63
N ASP A 196 -16.97 -19.19 7.54
CA ASP A 196 -17.24 -19.25 8.98
C ASP A 196 -18.41 -18.35 9.39
N GLN A 197 -18.55 -17.15 8.81
CA GLN A 197 -19.70 -16.29 9.06
C GLN A 197 -21.03 -16.93 8.63
N ILE A 198 -21.02 -17.68 7.53
CA ILE A 198 -22.22 -18.38 7.04
C ILE A 198 -22.59 -19.54 7.97
N LYS A 199 -21.59 -20.33 8.42
CA LYS A 199 -21.83 -21.44 9.35
C LYS A 199 -22.42 -21.00 10.69
N GLN A 200 -22.02 -19.83 11.19
CA GLN A 200 -22.48 -19.29 12.48
C GLN A 200 -23.87 -18.67 12.43
N ARG A 201 -24.40 -18.39 11.23
CA ARG A 201 -25.75 -17.84 11.03
C ARG A 201 -26.45 -18.66 9.95
N PRO A 202 -27.00 -19.85 10.28
CA PRO A 202 -27.91 -20.51 9.36
C PRO A 202 -29.06 -19.53 9.10
N PHE A 203 -29.27 -19.24 7.81
CA PHE A 203 -30.37 -18.41 7.33
C PHE A 203 -31.72 -18.96 7.75
#